data_AF-A0A5S3QJG4-F1
#
_entry.id   AF-A0A5S3QJG4-F1
#
_cell.length_a   1.000
_cell.length_b   1.000
_cell.length_c   1.000
_cell.angle_alpha   90.00
_cell.angle_beta   90.00
_cell.angle_gamma   90.00
#
_symmetry.space_group_name_H-M   'P 1'
#
loop_
_entity.id
_entity.type
_entity.pdbx_description
1 polymer ?
#
loop_
_entity_poly.entity_id
_entity_poly.type
_entity_poly.pdbx_seq_one_letter_code
_entity_poly.pdbx_strand_id
1 'polypeptide(L)'
;MNQTEPFDFAKFQDPYLNSFLYIFTNHSKLQNYLTDEYIDFDNRFIDVKRLMEISKPWSRSEQFMLRLALHLYCGHAKIDLNEADSLDQQNLELVMNALCLRFKFDFLDGKEGFYAIR
;
A
#
# COMPACT_ATOMS: atom_id res chain seq x y z
N MET A 1 11.84 -18.38 -18.10
CA MET A 1 12.40 -17.19 -17.42
C MET A 1 11.45 -16.05 -17.72
N ASN A 2 10.55 -15.74 -16.79
CA ASN A 2 9.61 -14.63 -16.99
C ASN A 2 10.35 -13.34 -16.64
N GLN A 3 10.69 -12.56 -17.67
CA GLN A 3 11.11 -11.18 -17.50
C GLN A 3 9.88 -10.40 -17.07
N THR A 4 9.79 -10.06 -15.80
CA THR A 4 8.81 -9.08 -15.31
C THR A 4 9.26 -7.72 -15.82
N GLU A 5 8.67 -7.28 -16.92
CA GLU A 5 8.68 -5.88 -17.35
C GLU A 5 8.28 -5.00 -16.15
N PRO A 6 8.95 -3.87 -15.92
CA PRO A 6 8.56 -2.95 -14.85
C PRO A 6 7.12 -2.49 -15.05
N PHE A 7 6.31 -2.62 -14.01
CA PHE A 7 4.90 -2.25 -14.05
C PHE A 7 4.77 -0.74 -14.30
N ASP A 8 4.22 -0.35 -15.46
CA ASP A 8 4.05 1.04 -15.85
C ASP A 8 2.84 1.68 -15.13
N PHE A 9 3.12 2.32 -14.00
CA PHE A 9 2.15 3.08 -13.23
C PHE A 9 1.49 4.23 -14.01
N ALA A 10 2.09 4.70 -15.12
CA ALA A 10 1.56 5.83 -15.88
C ALA A 10 0.28 5.48 -16.67
N LYS A 11 0.00 4.20 -16.91
CA LYS A 11 -1.20 3.74 -17.62
C LYS A 11 -2.48 3.84 -16.79
N PHE A 12 -2.38 3.85 -15.47
CA PHE A 12 -3.53 3.98 -14.58
C PHE A 12 -3.52 5.38 -13.97
N GLN A 13 -4.32 6.31 -14.49
CA GLN A 13 -4.55 7.63 -13.86
C GLN A 13 -5.38 7.53 -12.56
N ASP A 14 -5.52 6.33 -12.00
CA ASP A 14 -6.34 6.05 -10.84
C ASP A 14 -5.48 6.14 -9.56
N PRO A 15 -5.58 7.23 -8.77
CA PRO A 15 -4.81 7.37 -7.53
C PRO A 15 -5.16 6.29 -6.49
N TYR A 16 -6.33 5.64 -6.62
CA TYR A 16 -6.75 4.55 -5.76
C TYR A 16 -5.96 3.29 -6.06
N LEU A 17 -5.89 2.92 -7.34
CA LEU A 17 -5.12 1.79 -7.79
C LEU A 17 -3.61 2.04 -7.64
N ASN A 18 -3.13 3.24 -7.93
CA ASN A 18 -1.69 3.56 -7.86
C ASN A 18 -1.14 3.46 -6.44
N SER A 19 -1.87 3.97 -5.44
CA SER A 19 -1.46 3.86 -4.04
C SER A 19 -1.45 2.41 -3.54
N PHE A 20 -2.46 1.62 -3.92
CA PHE A 20 -2.51 0.18 -3.64
C PHE A 20 -1.33 -0.56 -4.27
N LEU A 21 -1.11 -0.38 -5.57
CA LEU A 21 -0.04 -1.04 -6.31
C LEU A 21 1.33 -0.64 -5.80
N TYR A 22 1.53 0.64 -5.47
CA TYR A 22 2.78 1.11 -4.90
C TYR A 22 3.13 0.34 -3.61
N ILE A 23 2.16 0.17 -2.69
CA ILE A 23 2.38 -0.61 -1.47
C ILE A 23 2.70 -2.07 -1.80
N PHE A 24 1.90 -2.72 -2.65
CA PHE A 24 2.08 -4.13 -2.97
C PHE A 24 3.42 -4.39 -3.67
N THR A 25 3.80 -3.58 -4.64
CA THR A 25 5.03 -3.77 -5.43
C THR A 25 6.30 -3.52 -4.60
N ASN A 26 6.27 -2.61 -3.63
CA ASN A 26 7.47 -2.23 -2.87
C ASN A 26 7.59 -2.92 -1.50
N HIS A 27 6.51 -3.48 -0.95
CA HIS A 27 6.56 -4.18 0.33
C HIS A 27 6.94 -5.66 0.15
N SER A 28 8.03 -6.07 0.81
CA SER A 28 8.66 -7.40 0.68
C SER A 28 7.69 -8.59 0.82
N LYS A 29 6.72 -8.48 1.73
CA LYS A 29 5.66 -9.48 1.92
C LYS A 29 4.56 -9.42 0.86
N LEU A 30 4.04 -8.22 0.56
CA LEU A 30 2.81 -8.02 -0.20
C LEU A 30 3.00 -8.26 -1.69
N GLN A 31 4.21 -8.04 -2.22
CA GLN A 31 4.54 -8.31 -3.61
C GLN A 31 4.24 -9.77 -4.01
N ASN A 32 4.34 -10.71 -3.06
CA ASN A 32 4.07 -12.13 -3.28
C ASN A 32 2.58 -12.44 -3.47
N TYR A 33 1.70 -11.49 -3.17
CA TYR A 33 0.24 -11.60 -3.29
C TYR A 33 -0.30 -10.72 -4.42
N LEU A 34 0.58 -10.13 -5.23
CA LEU A 34 0.24 -9.45 -6.48
C LEU A 34 0.03 -10.47 -7.60
N THR A 35 -0.97 -11.34 -7.46
CA THR A 35 -1.25 -12.45 -8.38
C THR A 35 -2.72 -12.52 -8.75
N ASP A 36 -3.02 -13.16 -9.88
CA ASP A 36 -4.40 -13.39 -10.39
C ASP A 36 -5.27 -14.22 -9.43
N GLU A 37 -4.67 -14.84 -8.40
CA GLU A 37 -5.41 -15.54 -7.34
C GLU A 37 -6.18 -14.58 -6.42
N TYR A 38 -5.65 -13.38 -6.22
CA TYR A 38 -6.19 -12.39 -5.27
C TYR A 38 -6.66 -11.11 -5.96
N ILE A 39 -6.08 -10.79 -7.13
CA ILE A 39 -6.26 -9.52 -7.80
C ILE A 39 -6.48 -9.78 -9.29
N ASP A 40 -7.63 -9.35 -9.79
CA ASP A 40 -7.98 -9.41 -11.20
C ASP A 40 -8.06 -7.96 -11.72
N PHE A 41 -6.99 -7.52 -12.37
CA PHE A 41 -6.91 -6.15 -12.89
C PHE A 41 -7.81 -5.92 -14.11
N ASP A 42 -8.06 -6.97 -14.90
CA ASP A 42 -8.92 -6.90 -16.10
C ASP A 42 -10.38 -6.63 -15.69
N ASN A 43 -10.83 -7.29 -14.61
CA ASN A 43 -12.17 -7.11 -14.06
C ASN A 43 -12.24 -6.10 -12.90
N ARG A 44 -11.12 -5.44 -12.56
CA ARG A 44 -11.00 -4.50 -11.42
C ARG A 44 -11.56 -5.07 -10.11
N PHE A 45 -11.16 -6.30 -9.81
CA PHE A 45 -11.61 -7.04 -8.65
C PHE A 45 -10.42 -7.37 -7.73
N ILE A 46 -10.61 -7.16 -6.43
CA ILE A 46 -9.67 -7.53 -5.39
C ILE A 46 -10.41 -8.38 -4.36
N ASP A 47 -9.95 -9.61 -4.11
CA ASP A 47 -10.53 -10.48 -3.09
C ASP A 47 -10.07 -10.07 -1.69
N VAL A 48 -10.70 -9.02 -1.18
CA VAL A 48 -10.39 -8.44 0.13
C VAL A 48 -10.55 -9.47 1.24
N LYS A 49 -11.57 -10.32 1.18
CA LYS A 49 -11.86 -11.30 2.23
C LYS A 49 -10.73 -12.32 2.32
N ARG A 50 -10.32 -12.87 1.18
CA ARG A 50 -9.26 -13.88 1.12
C ARG A 50 -7.91 -13.28 1.53
N LEU A 51 -7.58 -12.07 1.08
CA LEU A 51 -6.37 -11.35 1.50
C LEU A 51 -6.33 -11.14 3.02
N MET A 52 -7.45 -10.76 3.64
CA MET A 52 -7.54 -10.60 5.10
C MET A 52 -7.46 -11.94 5.85
N GLU A 53 -7.93 -13.04 5.25
CA GLU A 53 -7.84 -14.37 5.85
C GLU A 53 -6.41 -14.91 5.86
N ILE A 54 -5.69 -14.79 4.74
CA ILE A 54 -4.30 -15.24 4.64
C ILE A 54 -3.33 -14.37 5.44
N SER A 55 -3.72 -13.14 5.78
CA SER A 55 -2.89 -12.22 6.56
C SER A 55 -2.95 -12.44 8.06
N LYS A 56 -3.90 -13.25 8.57
CA LYS A 56 -4.04 -13.55 10.00
C LYS A 56 -2.73 -13.98 10.70
N PRO A 57 -1.87 -14.84 10.10
CA PRO A 57 -0.62 -15.25 10.73
C PRO A 57 0.55 -14.26 10.50
N TRP A 58 0.35 -13.16 9.77
CA TRP A 58 1.43 -12.21 9.49
C TRP A 58 1.74 -11.34 10.72
N SER A 59 2.90 -10.68 10.71
CA SER A 59 3.25 -9.70 11.73
C SER A 59 2.27 -8.52 11.74
N ARG A 60 2.26 -7.78 12.86
CA ARG A 60 1.40 -6.59 13.00
C ARG A 60 1.66 -5.55 11.90
N SER A 61 2.94 -5.30 11.57
CA SER A 61 3.34 -4.39 10.49
C SER A 61 2.80 -4.86 9.13
N GLU A 62 3.01 -6.13 8.77
CA GLU A 62 2.50 -6.68 7.50
C GLU A 62 0.98 -6.61 7.39
N GLN A 63 0.26 -6.91 8.48
CA GLN A 63 -1.19 -6.76 8.53
C GLN A 63 -1.63 -5.31 8.39
N PHE A 64 -0.93 -4.37 9.02
CA PHE A 64 -1.19 -2.95 8.88
C PHE A 64 -1.00 -2.50 7.42
N MET A 65 0.10 -2.87 6.78
CA MET A 65 0.40 -2.51 5.39
C MET A 65 -0.67 -3.03 4.43
N LEU A 66 -1.15 -4.28 4.62
CA LEU A 66 -2.27 -4.81 3.83
C LEU A 66 -3.56 -4.01 4.06
N ARG A 67 -3.93 -3.79 5.32
CA ARG A 67 -5.15 -3.04 5.66
C ARG A 67 -5.11 -1.63 5.08
N LEU A 68 -3.96 -0.96 5.15
CA LEU A 68 -3.77 0.35 4.57
C LEU A 68 -3.96 0.31 3.05
N ALA A 69 -3.31 -0.61 2.35
CA ALA A 69 -3.45 -0.72 0.89
C ALA A 69 -4.92 -0.91 0.47
N LEU A 70 -5.65 -1.78 1.15
CA LEU A 70 -7.08 -2.03 0.90
C LEU A 70 -7.95 -0.80 1.25
N HIS A 71 -7.62 -0.13 2.35
CA HIS A 71 -8.30 1.09 2.78
C HIS A 71 -8.11 2.22 1.79
N LEU A 72 -6.89 2.41 1.28
CA LEU A 72 -6.65 3.33 0.19
C LEU A 72 -7.50 2.87 -1.01
N TYR A 73 -7.33 1.67 -1.54
CA TYR A 73 -8.05 1.25 -2.76
C TYR A 73 -9.59 1.42 -2.71
N CYS A 74 -10.27 0.84 -1.73
CA CYS A 74 -11.73 0.74 -1.73
C CYS A 74 -12.39 1.19 -0.42
N GLY A 75 -11.65 1.82 0.49
CA GLY A 75 -12.16 2.22 1.82
C GLY A 75 -12.48 1.03 2.73
N HIS A 76 -12.11 -0.19 2.33
CA HIS A 76 -12.32 -1.39 3.13
C HIS A 76 -11.26 -1.49 4.23
N ALA A 77 -11.62 -2.14 5.33
CA ALA A 77 -10.88 -2.18 6.59
C ALA A 77 -10.80 -0.80 7.27
N LYS A 78 -11.35 -0.71 8.49
CA LYS A 78 -11.03 0.40 9.37
C LYS A 78 -9.56 0.27 9.74
N ILE A 79 -8.80 1.32 9.50
CA ILE A 79 -7.41 1.42 9.93
C ILE A 79 -7.35 2.33 11.15
N ASP A 80 -6.57 1.93 12.15
CA ASP A 80 -6.13 2.84 13.19
C ASP A 80 -4.73 3.32 12.81
N LEU A 81 -4.61 4.59 12.45
CA LEU A 81 -3.33 5.17 12.02
C LEU A 81 -2.30 5.21 13.16
N ASN A 82 -2.72 5.12 14.43
CA ASN A 82 -1.78 5.02 15.55
C ASN A 82 -0.97 3.71 15.49
N GLU A 83 -1.41 2.70 14.72
CA GLU A 83 -0.62 1.49 14.51
C GLU A 83 0.62 1.73 13.64
N ALA A 84 0.68 2.84 12.90
CA ALA A 84 1.85 3.23 12.14
C ALA A 84 3.09 3.46 13.02
N ASP A 85 2.91 3.78 14.30
CA ASP A 85 4.01 3.95 15.29
C ASP A 85 4.83 2.66 15.48
N SER A 86 4.28 1.51 15.07
CA SER A 86 4.96 0.22 15.16
C SER A 86 5.76 -0.17 13.90
N LEU A 87 5.72 0.67 12.86
CA LEU A 87 6.43 0.42 11.62
C LEU A 87 7.92 0.74 11.76
N ASP A 88 8.74 -0.03 11.05
CA ASP A 88 10.10 0.39 10.76
C ASP A 88 10.11 1.57 9.76
N GLN A 89 11.27 2.21 9.64
CA GLN A 89 11.46 3.37 8.77
C GLN A 89 11.09 3.08 7.31
N GLN A 90 11.39 1.89 6.78
CA GLN A 90 11.07 1.55 5.40
C GLN A 90 9.56 1.47 5.18
N ASN A 91 8.84 0.78 6.07
CA ASN A 91 7.40 0.66 5.98
C ASN A 91 6.72 2.02 6.17
N LEU A 92 7.24 2.88 7.07
CA LEU A 92 6.74 4.24 7.23
C LEU A 92 6.90 5.06 5.95
N GLU A 93 8.07 5.01 5.28
CA GLU A 93 8.28 5.68 4.00
C GLU A 93 7.32 5.20 2.91
N LEU A 94 7.04 3.89 2.87
CA LEU A 94 6.04 3.34 1.95
C LEU A 94 4.64 3.90 2.21
N VAL A 95 4.22 3.98 3.48
CA VAL A 95 2.94 4.58 3.88
C VAL A 95 2.85 6.02 3.40
N MET A 96 3.87 6.83 3.68
CA MET A 96 3.86 8.25 3.33
C MET A 96 3.80 8.47 1.81
N ASN A 97 4.60 7.73 1.04
CA ASN A 97 4.59 7.83 -0.41
C ASN A 97 3.26 7.35 -1.01
N ALA A 98 2.65 6.28 -0.46
CA ALA A 98 1.34 5.82 -0.91
C ALA A 98 0.24 6.86 -0.66
N LEU A 99 0.28 7.56 0.48
CA LEU A 99 -0.64 8.66 0.79
C LEU A 99 -0.46 9.84 -0.17
N CYS A 100 0.79 10.20 -0.49
CA CYS A 100 1.11 11.23 -1.48
C CYS A 100 0.51 10.88 -2.85
N LEU A 101 0.70 9.64 -3.31
CA LEU A 101 0.12 9.14 -4.57
C LEU A 101 -1.42 9.19 -4.55
N ARG A 102 -2.03 8.82 -3.42
CA ARG A 102 -3.49 8.84 -3.28
C ARG A 102 -4.05 10.26 -3.35
N PHE A 103 -3.50 11.16 -2.55
CA PHE A 103 -4.08 12.49 -2.34
C PHE A 103 -3.44 13.56 -3.23
N LYS A 104 -2.50 13.18 -4.11
CA LYS A 104 -1.83 14.05 -5.08
C LYS A 104 -1.16 15.26 -4.41
N PHE A 105 -0.46 15.01 -3.31
CA PHE A 105 0.41 16.00 -2.68
C PHE A 105 1.83 15.45 -2.61
N ASP A 106 2.81 16.33 -2.63
CA ASP A 106 4.21 15.96 -2.47
C ASP A 106 4.59 16.07 -1.00
N PHE A 107 5.19 15.03 -0.44
CA PHE A 107 5.90 15.18 0.82
C PHE A 107 7.17 15.97 0.52
N LEU A 108 7.27 17.18 1.08
CA LEU A 108 8.48 17.98 0.96
C LEU A 108 9.61 17.20 1.63
N ASP A 109 10.54 16.71 0.81
CA ASP A 109 11.74 16.02 1.27
C ASP A 109 12.42 16.89 2.33
N GLY A 110 12.74 16.27 3.47
CA GLY A 110 12.99 16.90 4.76
C GLY A 110 14.26 17.75 4.82
N LYS A 111 14.31 18.85 4.06
CA LYS A 111 15.25 19.95 4.30
C LYS A 111 14.63 21.13 5.02
N GLU A 112 13.30 21.26 5.08
CA GLU A 112 12.67 22.27 5.94
C GLU A 112 11.45 21.72 6.70
N GLY A 113 11.73 21.27 7.92
CA GLY A 113 10.95 21.59 9.11
C GLY A 113 9.47 21.21 9.16
N PHE A 114 9.17 19.99 9.60
CA PHE A 114 7.92 19.72 10.33
C PHE A 114 8.18 18.77 11.51
N TYR A 115 8.73 19.33 12.59
CA TYR A 115 8.36 18.93 13.94
C TYR A 115 7.77 20.15 14.63
N ALA A 116 6.46 20.31 14.55
CA ALA A 116 5.74 21.24 15.40
C ALA A 116 4.37 20.64 15.72
N ILE A 117 4.32 19.83 16.78
CA ILE A 117 3.13 19.74 17.62
C ILE A 117 3.61 20.07 19.04
N ARG A 118 3.12 21.19 19.56
CA ARG A 118 3.21 21.57 20.98
C ARG A 118 2.25 20.73 21.79
#